data_AF-A0A662EJV0-F1
#
_entry.id   AF-A0A662EJV0-F1
#
_cell.length_a   1.000
_cell.length_b   1.000
_cell.length_c   1.000
_cell.angle_alpha   90.00
_cell.angle_beta   90.00
_cell.angle_gamma   90.00
#
_symmetry.space_group_name_H-M   'P 1'
#
loop_
_entity.id
_entity.type
_entity.pdbx_description
1 polymer ?
#
loop_
_entity_poly.entity_id
_entity_poly.type
_entity_poly.pdbx_seq_one_letter_code
_entity_poly.pdbx_strand_id
1 'polypeptide(L)' 'MKEWWRDFLAFRKLVTPMIMPVVFWIGVAIAVIMGIVTLVDGARFNSARLITMGIITLFLGPVFVRILCELVLTFFRRD' A
#
# COMPACT_ATOMS: atom_id res chain seq x y z
N MET A 1 5.14 -28.33 17.54
CA MET A 1 5.10 -27.10 16.71
C MET A 1 3.82 -27.14 15.89
N LYS A 2 2.94 -26.12 15.99
CA LYS A 2 1.64 -26.12 15.30
C LYS A 2 1.85 -26.00 13.80
N GLU A 3 1.43 -27.01 13.03
CA GLU A 3 1.61 -27.10 11.57
C GLU A 3 0.63 -26.19 10.80
N TRP A 4 0.77 -24.88 10.97
CA TRP A 4 -0.02 -23.85 10.26
C TRP A 4 0.08 -23.95 8.73
N TRP A 5 1.18 -24.52 8.23
CA TRP A 5 1.44 -24.74 6.81
C TRP A 5 0.46 -25.75 6.17
N ARG A 6 0.04 -26.80 6.87
CA ARG A 6 -0.93 -27.77 6.32
C ARG A 6 -2.31 -27.17 6.13
N ASP A 7 -2.75 -26.32 7.06
CA ASP A 7 -4.04 -25.62 6.94
C ASP A 7 -4.05 -24.56 5.82
N PHE A 8 -2.88 -23.99 5.51
CA PHE A 8 -2.64 -23.10 4.37
C PHE A 8 -2.72 -23.81 3.03
N LEU A 9 -1.97 -24.91 2.89
CA LEU A 9 -1.95 -25.74 1.69
C LEU A 9 -3.31 -26.41 1.43
N ALA A 10 -4.10 -26.63 2.49
CA ALA A 10 -5.46 -27.11 2.40
C ALA A 10 -6.52 -26.02 2.13
N PHE A 11 -6.11 -24.77 1.85
CA PHE A 11 -7.00 -23.62 1.59
C PHE A 11 -8.07 -23.37 2.68
N ARG A 12 -7.85 -23.86 3.90
CA ARG A 12 -8.83 -23.76 5.00
C ARG A 12 -8.87 -22.38 5.62
N LYS A 13 -7.79 -21.60 5.44
CA LYS A 13 -7.70 -20.19 5.82
C LYS A 13 -7.09 -19.39 4.68
N LEU A 14 -7.86 -18.44 4.17
CA LEU A 14 -7.35 -17.40 3.29
C LEU A 14 -6.47 -16.44 4.09
N VAL A 15 -5.27 -16.20 3.59
CA VAL A 15 -4.24 -15.48 4.35
C VAL A 15 -4.03 -14.08 3.86
N THR A 16 -4.37 -13.86 2.59
CA THR A 16 -4.50 -12.55 1.99
C THR A 16 -5.28 -11.56 2.88
N PRO A 17 -6.48 -11.87 3.41
CA PRO A 17 -7.19 -10.94 4.29
C PRO A 17 -6.51 -10.73 5.65
N MET A 18 -5.74 -11.70 6.14
CA MET A 18 -5.03 -11.60 7.41
C MET A 18 -3.79 -10.69 7.32
N ILE A 19 -3.07 -10.74 6.19
CA ILE A 19 -1.82 -9.96 5.99
C ILE A 19 -2.11 -8.55 5.44
N MET A 20 -3.29 -8.32 4.86
CA MET A 20 -3.61 -7.05 4.18
C MET A 20 -3.41 -5.78 5.02
N PRO A 21 -3.75 -5.73 6.33
CA PRO A 21 -3.49 -4.54 7.14
C PRO A 21 -2.00 -4.18 7.20
N VAL A 22 -1.11 -5.17 7.24
CA VAL A 22 0.35 -4.95 7.26
C VAL A 22 0.81 -4.41 5.91
N VAL A 23 0.32 -4.98 4.81
CA VAL A 23 0.62 -4.51 3.44
C VAL A 23 0.15 -3.08 3.23
N PHE A 24 -1.03 -2.73 3.75
CA PHE A 24 -1.56 -1.37 3.68
C PHE A 24 -0.60 -0.36 4.33
N TRP A 25 -0.19 -0.60 5.58
CA TRP A 25 0.71 0.32 6.29
C TRP A 25 2.08 0.44 5.62
N ILE A 26 2.62 -0.65 5.10
CA ILE A 26 3.87 -0.63 4.32
C ILE A 26 3.70 0.19 3.04
N GLY A 27 2.62 -0.03 2.29
CA GLY A 27 2.32 0.72 1.07
C GLY A 27 2.15 2.22 1.32
N VAL A 28 1.47 2.59 2.41
CA VAL A 28 1.33 3.99 2.85
C VAL A 28 2.69 4.59 3.21
N ALA A 29 3.51 3.87 3.97
CA ALA A 29 4.85 4.35 4.33
C ALA A 29 5.70 4.61 3.08
N ILE A 30 5.69 3.70 2.11
CA ILE A 30 6.40 3.87 0.83
C ILE A 30 5.86 5.09 0.07
N ALA A 31 4.54 5.24 -0.05
CA ALA A 31 3.94 6.38 -0.75
C ALA A 31 4.32 7.73 -0.11
N VAL A 32 4.32 7.80 1.23
CA VAL A 32 4.72 8.99 1.98
C VAL A 32 6.20 9.30 1.76
N ILE A 33 7.08 8.30 1.89
CA ILE A 33 8.53 8.46 1.68
C ILE A 33 8.81 8.94 0.26
N MET A 34 8.22 8.31 -0.76
CA MET A 34 8.39 8.69 -2.17
C MET A 34 7.85 10.10 -2.44
N GLY A 35 6.71 10.47 -1.85
CA GLY A 35 6.18 11.83 -1.91
C GLY A 35 7.16 12.87 -1.34
N ILE A 36 7.72 12.60 -0.16
CA ILE A 36 8.71 13.48 0.48
C ILE A 36 9.99 13.60 -0.35
N VAL A 37 10.53 12.47 -0.85
CA VAL A 37 11.72 12.48 -1.71
C VAL A 37 11.48 13.34 -2.95
N THR A 38 10.34 13.18 -3.61
CA THR A 38 9.97 13.95 -4.80
C THR A 38 9.82 15.44 -4.50
N LEU A 39 9.33 15.80 -3.31
CA LEU A 39 9.26 17.19 -2.85
C LEU A 39 10.66 17.80 -2.64
N VAL A 40 11.55 17.05 -1.99
CA VAL A 40 12.93 17.50 -1.74
C VAL A 40 13.68 17.68 -3.06
N ASP A 41 13.52 16.74 -4.00
CA ASP A 41 14.12 16.86 -5.32
C ASP A 41 13.53 18.03 -6.10
N GLY A 42 12.21 18.23 -6.05
CA GLY A 42 11.55 19.37 -6.67
C GLY A 42 12.06 20.72 -6.14
N ALA A 43 12.33 20.81 -4.83
CA ALA A 43 12.92 21.99 -4.20
C ALA A 43 14.38 22.20 -4.64
N ARG A 44 15.17 21.14 -4.74
CA ARG A 44 16.59 21.20 -5.17
C ARG A 44 16.75 21.61 -6.63
N PHE A 45 15.90 21.10 -7.52
CA PHE A 45 15.93 21.39 -8.96
C PHE A 45 15.05 22.57 -9.37
N ASN A 46 14.54 23.35 -8.40
CA ASN A 46 13.66 24.50 -8.58
C ASN A 46 12.51 24.24 -9.58
N SER A 47 11.93 23.03 -9.47
CA SER A 47 11.00 22.48 -10.44
C SER A 47 9.61 22.42 -9.83
N ALA A 48 8.77 23.43 -10.14
CA ALA A 48 7.40 23.51 -9.65
C ALA A 48 6.57 22.24 -9.97
N ARG A 49 6.84 21.60 -11.11
CA ARG A 49 6.18 20.35 -11.51
C ARG A 49 6.47 19.18 -10.56
N LEU A 50 7.71 19.04 -10.11
CA LEU A 50 8.10 17.95 -9.19
C LEU A 50 7.49 18.18 -7.81
N ILE A 51 7.45 19.44 -7.35
CA ILE A 51 6.85 19.81 -6.08
C ILE A 51 5.34 19.50 -6.09
N THR A 52 4.60 19.92 -7.12
CA THR A 52 3.15 19.62 -7.21
C THR A 52 2.87 18.13 -7.28
N MET A 53 3.67 17.36 -8.03
CA MET A 53 3.56 15.90 -8.09
C MET A 53 3.86 15.23 -6.75
N GLY A 54 4.85 15.73 -5.99
CA GLY A 54 5.17 15.24 -4.65
C GLY A 54 4.01 15.44 -3.67
N ILE A 55 3.37 16.63 -3.66
CA ILE A 55 2.18 16.90 -2.82
C ILE A 55 1.04 15.97 -3.20
N ILE A 56 0.73 15.87 -4.49
CA ILE A 56 -0.33 14.97 -4.98
C ILE A 56 -0.05 13.54 -4.51
N THR A 57 1.17 13.06 -4.68
CA THR A 57 1.56 11.69 -4.28
C THR A 57 1.44 11.45 -2.78
N LEU A 58 1.75 12.45 -1.95
CA LEU A 58 1.64 12.38 -0.49
C LEU A 58 0.20 12.15 -0.03
N PHE A 59 -0.79 12.76 -0.70
CA PHE A 59 -2.20 12.66 -0.34
C PHE A 59 -2.96 11.58 -1.13
N LEU A 60 -2.79 11.51 -2.45
CA LEU A 60 -3.44 10.50 -3.29
C LEU A 60 -2.81 9.12 -3.11
N GLY A 61 -1.51 9.02 -2.80
CA GLY A 61 -0.83 7.74 -2.63
C GLY A 61 -1.48 6.86 -1.57
N PRO A 62 -1.66 7.34 -0.32
CA PRO A 62 -2.36 6.59 0.73
C PRO A 62 -3.81 6.22 0.36
N VAL A 63 -4.54 7.13 -0.29
CA VAL A 63 -5.92 6.89 -0.75
C VAL A 63 -5.94 5.77 -1.79
N PHE A 64 -5.01 5.79 -2.76
CA PHE A 64 -4.90 4.77 -3.79
C PHE A 64 -4.55 3.39 -3.21
N VAL A 65 -3.59 3.33 -2.27
CA VAL A 65 -3.26 2.08 -1.55
C VAL A 65 -4.50 1.54 -0.82
N ARG A 66 -5.29 2.41 -0.19
CA ARG A 66 -6.55 2.03 0.47
C ARG A 66 -7.56 1.41 -0.49
N ILE A 67 -7.79 2.06 -1.63
CA ILE A 67 -8.74 1.59 -2.65
C ILE A 67 -8.29 0.22 -3.19
N LEU A 68 -7.01 0.06 -3.53
CA LEU A 68 -6.48 -1.23 -3.99
C LEU A 68 -6.64 -2.33 -2.92
N CYS A 69 -6.36 -2.01 -1.65
CA CYS A 69 -6.53 -2.97 -0.56
C CYS A 69 -7.99 -3.40 -0.41
N GLU A 70 -8.92 -2.46 -0.48
CA GLU A 70 -10.35 -2.71 -0.34
C GLU A 70 -10.91 -3.50 -1.53
N LEU A 71 -10.42 -3.23 -2.74
CA LEU A 71 -10.76 -3.98 -3.95
C LEU A 71 -10.33 -5.44 -3.83
N VAL A 72 -9.08 -5.69 -3.42
CA VAL A 72 -8.55 -7.05 -3.20
C VAL A 72 -9.36 -7.78 -2.12
N LEU A 73 -9.60 -7.15 -0.97
CA LEU A 73 -10.42 -7.76 0.09
C LEU A 73 -11.85 -8.05 -0.36
N THR A 74 -12.42 -7.22 -1.22
CA THR A 74 -13.76 -7.40 -1.77
C THR A 74 -13.83 -8.62 -2.69
N PHE A 75 -12.78 -8.89 -3.49
CA PHE A 75 -12.69 -10.14 -4.26
C PHE A 75 -12.69 -11.36 -3.35
N PHE A 76 -11.86 -11.36 -2.29
CA PHE A 76 -11.79 -12.49 -1.34
C PHE A 76 -13.01 -12.65 -0.42
N ARG A 77 -13.90 -11.65 -0.35
CA ARG A 77 -15.12 -11.69 0.49
C ARG A 77 -16.35 -12.17 -0.28
N ARG A 78 -16.32 -12.18 -1.61
CA ARG A 78 -17.44 -12.62 -2.45
C ARG A 78 -17.42 -14.11 -2.79
N ASP A 79 -16.47 -14.87 -2.26
CA ASP A 79 -16.34 -16.33 -2.34
C ASP A 79 -16.38 -16.95 -0.93
#